data_AF-A0A3D1RHU3-F1
#
_entry.id   AF-A0A3D1RHU3-F1
#
_cell.length_a   1.000
_cell.length_b   1.000
_cell.length_c   1.000
_cell.angle_alpha   90.00
_cell.angle_beta   90.00
_cell.angle_gamma   90.00
#
_symmetry.space_group_name_H-M   'P 1'
#
loop_
_entity.id
_entity.type
_entity.pdbx_description
1 polymer ?
#
loop_
_entity_poly.entity_id
_entity_poly.type
_entity_poly.pdbx_seq_one_letter_code
_entity_poly.pdbx_strand_id
1 'polypeptide(L)'
;MKLLNFEFVDAFLNYKTSIKCPNKNYADFLFSILDYQFPVFFADGIYDFSKVYDKDSKTINWSYSSNSKTEHDKLISNFEKEANKFLNGVTENLSDSKKAQIIYHNLSKAISYNYNSLNDFKNTESYYVYVNHSGICHSFAYTYNQLLTQVGIESTIAIGQAKGASIGHSWSIIKIDGVYYFADPTYEIYYKNGAFYKYFGMGIKERESTNEYYEDNIVIGMYDSKPMKNYGNFDKNLPILK
;
A
#
# COMPACT_ATOMS: atom_id res chain seq x y z
N MET A 1 -17.63 -11.38 1.88
CA MET A 1 -16.61 -10.31 1.97
C MET A 1 -16.31 -9.69 0.61
N LYS A 2 -15.86 -10.46 -0.40
CA LYS A 2 -15.62 -9.95 -1.76
C LYS A 2 -16.81 -9.16 -2.36
N LEU A 3 -18.03 -9.68 -2.27
CA LEU A 3 -19.23 -9.03 -2.83
C LEU A 3 -19.53 -7.65 -2.20
N LEU A 4 -19.43 -7.53 -0.87
CA LEU A 4 -19.69 -6.26 -0.17
C LEU A 4 -18.63 -5.20 -0.49
N ASN A 5 -17.37 -5.61 -0.68
CA ASN A 5 -16.31 -4.69 -1.11
C ASN A 5 -16.61 -4.13 -2.51
N PHE A 6 -17.09 -4.96 -3.44
CA PHE A 6 -17.48 -4.49 -4.77
C PHE A 6 -18.70 -3.57 -4.73
N GLU A 7 -19.70 -3.86 -3.91
CA GLU A 7 -20.85 -2.97 -3.71
C GLU A 7 -20.44 -1.62 -3.12
N PHE A 8 -19.52 -1.61 -2.15
CA PHE A 8 -18.98 -0.37 -1.59
C PHE A 8 -18.23 0.44 -2.64
N VAL A 9 -17.31 -0.20 -3.37
CA VAL A 9 -16.52 0.47 -4.41
C VAL A 9 -17.44 1.03 -5.49
N ASP A 10 -18.39 0.24 -6.00
CA ASP A 10 -19.38 0.71 -6.99
C ASP A 10 -20.20 1.89 -6.45
N ALA A 11 -20.67 1.80 -5.21
CA ALA A 11 -21.43 2.87 -4.58
C ALA A 11 -20.61 4.15 -4.44
N PHE A 12 -19.36 4.03 -3.98
CA PHE A 12 -18.46 5.16 -3.83
C PHE A 12 -18.19 5.84 -5.18
N LEU A 13 -17.79 5.09 -6.21
CA LEU A 13 -17.51 5.60 -7.56
C LEU A 13 -18.75 6.24 -8.23
N ASN A 14 -19.95 5.83 -7.82
CA ASN A 14 -21.21 6.42 -8.29
C ASN A 14 -21.74 7.53 -7.37
N TYR A 15 -20.92 8.06 -6.45
CA TYR A 15 -21.27 9.16 -5.56
C TYR A 15 -22.46 8.88 -4.62
N LYS A 16 -22.70 7.62 -4.27
CA LYS A 16 -23.70 7.21 -3.27
C LYS A 16 -23.12 7.37 -1.87
N THR A 17 -23.95 7.60 -0.86
CA THR A 17 -23.50 7.84 0.52
C THR A 17 -23.72 6.66 1.46
N SER A 18 -24.27 5.55 0.95
CA SER A 18 -24.51 4.37 1.77
C SER A 18 -24.60 3.07 0.96
N ILE A 19 -24.34 1.96 1.64
CA ILE A 19 -24.65 0.60 1.18
C ILE A 19 -25.30 -0.21 2.29
N LYS A 20 -26.01 -1.28 1.92
CA LYS A 20 -26.49 -2.26 2.90
C LYS A 20 -25.31 -3.04 3.46
N CYS A 21 -25.29 -3.24 4.77
CA CYS A 21 -24.31 -4.06 5.46
C CYS A 21 -25.01 -4.88 6.55
N PRO A 22 -24.99 -6.22 6.48
CA PRO A 22 -25.82 -7.04 7.36
C PRO A 22 -25.31 -7.13 8.80
N ASN A 23 -24.04 -6.81 9.07
CA ASN A 23 -23.50 -6.82 10.43
C ASN A 23 -22.41 -5.74 10.66
N LYS A 24 -22.23 -5.37 11.93
CA LYS A 24 -21.22 -4.37 12.34
C LYS A 24 -19.78 -4.84 12.12
N ASN A 25 -19.49 -6.11 12.38
CA ASN A 25 -18.12 -6.64 12.26
C ASN A 25 -17.55 -6.45 10.84
N TYR A 26 -18.39 -6.55 9.81
CA TYR A 26 -17.99 -6.26 8.44
C TYR A 26 -17.77 -4.77 8.20
N ALA A 27 -18.61 -3.90 8.75
CA ALA A 27 -18.38 -2.46 8.67
C ALA A 27 -17.05 -2.08 9.33
N ASP A 28 -16.73 -2.66 10.49
CA ASP A 28 -15.47 -2.43 11.19
C ASP A 28 -14.26 -2.91 10.35
N PHE A 29 -14.39 -4.07 9.68
CA PHE A 29 -13.32 -4.62 8.86
C PHE A 29 -13.15 -3.90 7.51
N LEU A 30 -14.23 -3.36 6.93
CA LEU A 30 -14.21 -2.73 5.61
C LEU A 30 -13.18 -1.60 5.54
N PHE A 31 -13.17 -0.69 6.52
CA PHE A 31 -12.25 0.45 6.50
C PHE A 31 -10.78 0.05 6.62
N SER A 32 -10.49 -1.07 7.30
CA SER A 32 -9.15 -1.67 7.29
C SER A 32 -8.76 -2.22 5.91
N ILE A 33 -9.72 -2.64 5.09
CA ILE A 33 -9.46 -3.06 3.71
C ILE A 33 -9.25 -1.86 2.79
N LEU A 34 -10.08 -0.81 2.93
CA LEU A 34 -10.07 0.34 2.01
C LEU A 34 -8.71 1.04 1.99
N ASP A 35 -8.04 1.19 3.13
CA ASP A 35 -6.74 1.87 3.21
C ASP A 35 -5.68 1.19 2.33
N TYR A 36 -5.76 -0.15 2.26
CA TYR A 36 -4.82 -0.94 1.49
C TYR A 36 -5.27 -1.25 0.07
N GLN A 37 -6.57 -1.35 -0.21
CA GLN A 37 -7.05 -1.82 -1.52
C GLN A 37 -7.79 -0.75 -2.33
N PHE A 38 -8.22 0.34 -1.69
CA PHE A 38 -9.04 1.36 -2.33
C PHE A 38 -8.63 2.78 -1.88
N PRO A 39 -7.42 3.21 -2.26
CA PRO A 39 -6.84 4.48 -1.79
C PRO A 39 -7.68 5.70 -2.13
N VAL A 40 -8.47 5.65 -3.22
CA VAL A 40 -9.33 6.77 -3.64
C VAL A 40 -10.42 7.09 -2.61
N PHE A 41 -10.79 6.14 -1.74
CA PHE A 41 -11.69 6.45 -0.63
C PHE A 41 -11.11 7.56 0.27
N PHE A 42 -9.82 7.57 0.55
CA PHE A 42 -9.19 8.55 1.44
C PHE A 42 -8.96 9.91 0.77
N ALA A 43 -9.19 10.00 -0.55
CA ALA A 43 -9.17 11.27 -1.27
C ALA A 43 -10.42 12.12 -1.03
N ASP A 44 -11.56 11.46 -0.76
CA ASP A 44 -12.86 12.14 -0.79
C ASP A 44 -13.87 11.65 0.24
N GLY A 45 -13.75 10.40 0.69
CA GLY A 45 -14.61 9.80 1.68
C GLY A 45 -14.36 10.37 3.08
N ILE A 46 -15.43 10.85 3.70
CA ILE A 46 -15.46 11.28 5.10
C ILE A 46 -16.32 10.29 5.87
N TYR A 47 -15.76 9.73 6.95
CA TYR A 47 -16.46 8.78 7.80
C TYR A 47 -16.13 9.02 9.27
N ASP A 48 -17.13 8.78 10.12
CA ASP A 48 -16.96 8.72 11.58
C ASP A 48 -17.08 7.26 12.00
N PHE A 49 -15.96 6.63 12.35
CA PHE A 49 -15.91 5.20 12.69
C PHE A 49 -16.92 4.82 13.80
N SER A 50 -17.27 5.75 14.70
CA SER A 50 -18.25 5.50 15.77
C SER A 50 -19.71 5.45 15.27
N LYS A 51 -19.99 6.05 14.11
CA LYS A 51 -21.34 6.20 13.53
C LYS A 51 -21.48 5.58 12.14
N VAL A 52 -20.39 5.04 11.60
CA VAL A 52 -20.34 4.58 10.21
C VAL A 52 -21.32 3.46 9.91
N TYR A 53 -21.65 2.65 10.92
CA TYR A 53 -22.62 1.57 10.84
C TYR A 53 -23.93 1.94 11.57
N ASP A 54 -25.03 2.01 10.82
CA ASP A 54 -26.38 2.15 11.36
C ASP A 54 -26.99 0.76 11.61
N LYS A 55 -27.31 0.47 12.88
CA LYS A 55 -27.87 -0.81 13.32
C LYS A 55 -29.32 -1.00 12.88
N ASP A 56 -30.11 0.07 12.81
CA ASP A 56 -31.54 0.01 12.55
C ASP A 56 -31.79 -0.19 11.06
N SER A 57 -31.11 0.61 10.24
CA SER A 57 -31.23 0.52 8.77
C SER A 57 -30.30 -0.54 8.15
N LYS A 58 -29.37 -1.09 8.94
CA LYS A 58 -28.32 -2.05 8.51
C LYS A 58 -27.54 -1.51 7.32
N THR A 59 -27.01 -0.29 7.45
CA THR A 59 -26.21 0.36 6.41
C THR A 59 -24.85 0.80 6.93
N ILE A 60 -23.91 0.92 5.99
CA ILE A 60 -22.70 1.70 6.17
C ILE A 60 -22.96 3.06 5.51
N ASN A 61 -22.64 4.16 6.18
CA ASN A 61 -22.88 5.52 5.70
C ASN A 61 -21.59 6.34 5.73
N TRP A 62 -21.39 7.18 4.73
CA TRP A 62 -20.29 8.13 4.63
C TRP A 62 -20.75 9.42 3.95
N SER A 63 -19.92 10.45 4.03
CA SER A 63 -20.09 11.70 3.28
C SER A 63 -18.87 11.95 2.40
N TYR A 64 -18.93 13.04 1.63
CA TYR A 64 -17.86 13.44 0.72
C TYR A 64 -17.26 14.77 1.15
N SER A 65 -15.95 14.94 0.89
CA SER A 65 -15.26 16.22 1.03
C SER A 65 -15.56 17.13 -0.15
N SER A 66 -15.80 16.54 -1.32
CA SER A 66 -16.24 17.21 -2.53
C SER A 66 -17.71 17.63 -2.44
N ASN A 67 -18.06 18.66 -3.22
CA ASN A 67 -19.42 19.22 -3.24
C ASN A 67 -20.26 18.70 -4.41
N SER A 68 -19.68 17.88 -5.29
CA SER A 68 -20.37 17.35 -6.46
C SER A 68 -19.72 16.07 -6.99
N LYS A 69 -20.52 15.26 -7.70
CA LYS A 69 -20.01 14.11 -8.45
C LYS A 69 -18.90 14.50 -9.44
N THR A 70 -18.97 15.69 -10.03
CA THR A 70 -17.93 16.17 -10.95
C THR A 70 -16.58 16.39 -10.26
N GLU A 71 -16.57 16.87 -9.01
CA GLU A 71 -15.33 17.02 -8.22
C GLU A 71 -14.79 15.65 -7.79
N HIS A 72 -15.68 14.76 -7.36
CA HIS A 72 -15.36 13.36 -7.04
C HIS A 72 -14.71 12.62 -8.22
N ASP A 73 -15.32 12.69 -9.41
CA ASP A 73 -14.83 12.03 -10.63
C ASP A 73 -13.45 12.56 -11.06
N LYS A 74 -13.14 13.84 -10.75
CA LYS A 74 -11.80 14.41 -10.98
C LYS A 74 -10.75 13.80 -10.07
N LEU A 75 -11.07 13.54 -8.79
CA LEU A 75 -10.14 12.88 -7.86
C LEU A 75 -9.83 11.46 -8.34
N ILE A 76 -10.85 10.71 -8.77
CA ILE A 76 -10.69 9.37 -9.36
C ILE A 76 -9.82 9.43 -10.62
N SER A 77 -10.15 10.32 -11.57
CA SER A 77 -9.41 10.45 -12.84
C SER A 77 -7.94 10.84 -12.62
N ASN A 78 -7.67 11.71 -11.63
CA ASN A 78 -6.30 12.09 -11.27
C ASN A 78 -5.54 10.89 -10.69
N PHE A 79 -6.16 10.12 -9.79
CA PHE A 79 -5.56 8.91 -9.27
C PHE A 79 -5.22 7.90 -10.38
N GLU A 80 -6.16 7.60 -11.27
CA GLU A 80 -5.94 6.67 -12.39
C GLU A 80 -4.79 7.12 -13.28
N LYS A 81 -4.72 8.42 -13.58
CA LYS A 81 -3.63 9.00 -14.37
C LYS A 81 -2.28 8.80 -13.70
N GLU A 82 -2.16 9.06 -12.40
CA GLU A 82 -0.88 8.89 -11.68
C GLU A 82 -0.52 7.41 -11.51
N ALA A 83 -1.49 6.54 -11.22
CA ALA A 83 -1.28 5.10 -11.17
C ALA A 83 -0.71 4.56 -12.50
N ASN A 84 -1.26 5.02 -13.63
CA ASN A 84 -0.78 4.64 -14.96
C ASN A 84 0.67 5.12 -15.23
N LYS A 85 1.13 6.22 -14.62
CA LYS A 85 2.54 6.62 -14.73
C LYS A 85 3.46 5.65 -13.99
N PHE A 86 3.06 5.18 -12.81
CA PHE A 86 3.85 4.18 -12.07
C PHE A 86 3.86 2.81 -12.75
N LEU A 87 2.78 2.45 -13.44
CA LEU A 87 2.67 1.24 -14.26
C LEU A 87 3.29 1.38 -15.66
N ASN A 88 3.82 2.55 -16.03
CA ASN A 88 4.39 2.77 -17.36
C ASN A 88 5.55 1.80 -17.64
N GLY A 89 5.50 1.15 -18.80
CA GLY A 89 6.45 0.11 -19.21
C GLY A 89 6.11 -1.29 -18.71
N VAL A 90 5.06 -1.46 -17.90
CA VAL A 90 4.55 -2.78 -17.51
C VAL A 90 3.61 -3.31 -18.58
N THR A 91 3.91 -4.50 -19.10
CA THR A 91 3.07 -5.22 -20.06
C THR A 91 2.78 -6.65 -19.58
N GLU A 92 1.69 -7.24 -20.03
CA GLU A 92 1.20 -8.55 -19.55
C GLU A 92 2.22 -9.68 -19.73
N ASN A 93 2.99 -9.63 -20.83
CA ASN A 93 4.01 -10.61 -21.20
C ASN A 93 5.31 -10.55 -20.38
N LEU A 94 5.49 -9.54 -19.53
CA LEU A 94 6.64 -9.48 -18.62
C LEU A 94 6.48 -10.49 -17.49
N SER A 95 7.61 -11.05 -17.03
CA SER A 95 7.62 -11.83 -15.80
C SER A 95 7.27 -10.96 -14.60
N ASP A 96 6.70 -11.56 -13.56
CA ASP A 96 6.35 -10.86 -12.32
C ASP A 96 7.56 -10.16 -11.71
N SER A 97 8.74 -10.77 -11.78
CA SER A 97 10.01 -10.15 -11.37
C SER A 97 10.28 -8.83 -12.11
N LYS A 98 10.12 -8.80 -13.45
CA LYS A 98 10.37 -7.59 -14.23
C LYS A 98 9.29 -6.53 -13.98
N LYS A 99 8.01 -6.93 -13.87
CA LYS A 99 6.90 -6.03 -13.52
C LYS A 99 7.16 -5.35 -12.17
N ALA A 100 7.47 -6.13 -11.13
CA ALA A 100 7.80 -5.63 -9.80
C ALA A 100 8.97 -4.63 -9.83
N GLN A 101 10.04 -4.95 -10.56
CA GLN A 101 11.19 -4.05 -10.72
C GLN A 101 10.79 -2.72 -11.38
N ILE A 102 10.09 -2.75 -12.51
CA ILE A 102 9.66 -1.52 -13.21
C ILE A 102 8.82 -0.63 -12.29
N ILE A 103 7.83 -1.22 -11.61
CA ILE A 103 6.94 -0.50 -10.70
C ILE A 103 7.73 0.11 -9.53
N TYR A 104 8.58 -0.68 -8.88
CA TYR A 104 9.42 -0.24 -7.76
C TYR A 104 10.27 0.96 -8.17
N HIS A 105 10.92 0.87 -9.32
CA HIS A 105 11.81 1.89 -9.82
C HIS A 105 11.06 3.17 -10.22
N ASN A 106 9.91 3.04 -10.89
CA ASN A 106 9.07 4.18 -11.24
C ASN A 106 8.58 4.91 -9.99
N LEU A 107 8.19 4.18 -8.95
CA LEU A 107 7.78 4.74 -7.67
C LEU A 107 8.94 5.42 -6.95
N SER A 108 10.04 4.70 -6.70
CA SER A 108 11.21 5.20 -5.95
C SER A 108 11.84 6.46 -6.55
N LYS A 109 11.78 6.63 -7.88
CA LYS A 109 12.26 7.84 -8.57
C LYS A 109 11.37 9.07 -8.38
N ALA A 110 10.07 8.86 -8.15
CA ALA A 110 9.10 9.94 -8.08
C ALA A 110 8.92 10.46 -6.65
N ILE A 111 8.98 9.57 -5.66
CA ILE A 111 8.58 9.87 -4.29
C ILE A 111 9.64 10.62 -3.48
N SER A 112 9.19 11.42 -2.51
CA SER A 112 10.01 12.14 -1.54
C SER A 112 9.48 11.97 -0.12
N TYR A 113 10.37 11.72 0.85
CA TYR A 113 9.99 11.48 2.24
C TYR A 113 9.46 12.75 2.93
N ASN A 114 8.31 12.66 3.58
CA ASN A 114 7.67 13.75 4.33
C ASN A 114 7.89 13.59 5.84
N TYR A 115 8.94 14.22 6.35
CA TYR A 115 9.24 14.18 7.79
C TYR A 115 8.21 14.93 8.65
N ASN A 116 7.48 15.91 8.09
CA ASN A 116 6.48 16.64 8.86
C ASN A 116 5.29 15.74 9.23
N SER A 117 4.94 14.80 8.35
CA SER A 117 3.88 13.81 8.59
C SER A 117 4.19 12.85 9.74
N LEU A 118 5.44 12.76 10.22
CA LEU A 118 5.76 11.96 11.41
C LEU A 118 5.19 12.56 12.70
N ASN A 119 4.84 13.85 12.70
CA ASN A 119 4.34 14.54 13.89
C ASN A 119 2.81 14.45 14.02
N ASP A 120 2.07 14.63 12.93
CA ASP A 120 0.60 14.71 12.94
C ASP A 120 -0.11 13.67 12.07
N PHE A 121 0.65 12.79 11.40
CA PHE A 121 0.16 11.73 10.52
C PHE A 121 -0.73 12.21 9.35
N LYS A 122 -0.76 13.52 9.06
CA LYS A 122 -1.46 14.03 7.88
C LYS A 122 -0.73 13.64 6.60
N ASN A 123 -1.49 13.48 5.52
CA ASN A 123 -0.95 13.22 4.20
C ASN A 123 -0.12 11.91 4.16
N THR A 124 -0.59 10.89 4.90
CA THR A 124 0.07 9.57 4.98
C THR A 124 -0.70 8.49 4.24
N GLU A 125 -1.90 8.80 3.75
CA GLU A 125 -2.71 7.96 2.89
C GLU A 125 -2.04 7.72 1.53
N SER A 126 -2.23 6.53 0.97
CA SER A 126 -1.61 6.17 -0.31
C SER A 126 -2.02 7.10 -1.45
N TYR A 127 -3.25 7.61 -1.47
CA TYR A 127 -3.70 8.58 -2.48
C TYR A 127 -2.78 9.80 -2.55
N TYR A 128 -2.29 10.30 -1.40
CA TYR A 128 -1.35 11.41 -1.35
C TYR A 128 -0.01 11.06 -2.01
N VAL A 129 0.46 9.82 -1.87
CA VAL A 129 1.66 9.35 -2.58
C VAL A 129 1.43 9.36 -4.09
N TYR A 130 0.27 8.89 -4.56
CA TYR A 130 -0.01 8.88 -6.01
C TYR A 130 -0.01 10.29 -6.60
N VAL A 131 -0.66 11.25 -5.95
CA VAL A 131 -0.91 12.58 -6.52
C VAL A 131 0.18 13.59 -6.20
N ASN A 132 0.73 13.54 -4.98
CA ASN A 132 1.70 14.51 -4.48
C ASN A 132 3.13 13.96 -4.40
N HIS A 133 3.33 12.67 -4.69
CA HIS A 133 4.63 11.99 -4.67
C HIS A 133 5.35 12.16 -3.32
N SER A 134 4.59 12.20 -2.24
CA SER A 134 5.08 12.49 -0.90
C SER A 134 4.39 11.60 0.13
N GLY A 135 5.09 11.28 1.21
CA GLY A 135 4.57 10.39 2.25
C GLY A 135 5.67 9.87 3.17
N ILE A 136 5.34 8.85 3.95
CA ILE A 136 6.28 8.18 4.86
C ILE A 136 6.43 6.70 4.47
N CYS A 137 7.25 5.95 5.22
CA CYS A 137 7.53 4.54 4.94
C CYS A 137 6.27 3.67 4.77
N HIS A 138 5.28 3.86 5.64
CA HIS A 138 3.97 3.21 5.56
C HIS A 138 3.26 3.53 4.24
N SER A 139 3.15 4.81 3.89
CA SER A 139 2.48 5.29 2.66
C SER A 139 3.09 4.68 1.40
N PHE A 140 4.43 4.61 1.34
CA PHE A 140 5.15 4.05 0.19
C PHE A 140 5.00 2.53 0.09
N ALA A 141 5.04 1.83 1.22
CA ALA A 141 4.83 0.38 1.24
C ALA A 141 3.42 0.01 0.74
N TYR A 142 2.38 0.74 1.19
CA TYR A 142 1.01 0.52 0.73
C TYR A 142 0.85 0.83 -0.76
N THR A 143 1.37 1.98 -1.21
CA THR A 143 1.31 2.39 -2.62
C THR A 143 1.96 1.35 -3.53
N TYR A 144 3.12 0.83 -3.14
CA TYR A 144 3.81 -0.20 -3.92
C TYR A 144 3.02 -1.52 -3.96
N ASN A 145 2.47 -1.97 -2.82
CA ASN A 145 1.61 -3.15 -2.76
C ASN A 145 0.33 -3.01 -3.62
N GLN A 146 -0.27 -1.82 -3.63
CA GLN A 146 -1.43 -1.53 -4.46
C GLN A 146 -1.10 -1.66 -5.94
N LEU A 147 0.03 -1.09 -6.38
CA LEU A 147 0.49 -1.22 -7.76
C LEU A 147 0.79 -2.67 -8.15
N LEU A 148 1.40 -3.45 -7.25
CA LEU A 148 1.66 -4.88 -7.46
C LEU A 148 0.37 -5.69 -7.58
N THR A 149 -0.63 -5.37 -6.76
CA THR A 149 -1.95 -6.01 -6.82
C THR A 149 -2.61 -5.81 -8.18
N GLN A 150 -2.48 -4.62 -8.78
CA GLN A 150 -3.04 -4.33 -10.11
C GLN A 150 -2.46 -5.21 -11.22
N VAL A 151 -1.24 -5.73 -11.03
CA VAL A 151 -0.55 -6.59 -12.01
C VAL A 151 -0.49 -8.06 -11.57
N GLY A 152 -1.26 -8.43 -10.55
CA GLY A 152 -1.44 -9.82 -10.10
C GLY A 152 -0.31 -10.38 -9.23
N ILE A 153 0.57 -9.52 -8.69
CA ILE A 153 1.71 -9.96 -7.87
C ILE A 153 1.31 -10.02 -6.40
N GLU A 154 1.52 -11.18 -5.77
CA GLU A 154 1.28 -11.35 -4.34
C GLU A 154 2.31 -10.55 -3.54
N SER A 155 1.81 -9.66 -2.68
CA SER A 155 2.64 -8.86 -1.78
C SER A 155 1.91 -8.61 -0.46
N THR A 156 2.67 -8.23 0.56
CA THR A 156 2.15 -7.80 1.86
C THR A 156 3.06 -6.74 2.47
N ILE A 157 2.66 -6.24 3.63
CA ILE A 157 3.43 -5.30 4.44
C ILE A 157 4.22 -6.05 5.50
N ALA A 158 5.43 -5.58 5.75
CA ALA A 158 6.23 -5.93 6.91
C ALA A 158 6.57 -4.69 7.71
N ILE A 159 6.63 -4.87 9.02
CA ILE A 159 6.98 -3.84 9.99
C ILE A 159 8.14 -4.39 10.81
N GLY A 160 9.09 -3.52 11.11
CA GLY A 160 10.15 -3.79 12.08
C GLY A 160 10.70 -2.49 12.64
N GLN A 161 11.67 -2.61 13.54
CA GLN A 161 12.32 -1.45 14.13
C GLN A 161 13.83 -1.57 13.91
N ALA A 162 14.41 -0.59 13.20
CA ALA A 162 15.85 -0.57 13.00
C ALA A 162 16.57 -0.43 14.35
N LYS A 163 17.75 -1.04 14.47
CA LYS A 163 18.57 -0.96 15.68
C LYS A 163 18.84 0.50 16.08
N GLY A 164 18.37 0.89 17.26
CA GLY A 164 18.55 2.24 17.80
C GLY A 164 17.58 3.30 17.24
N ALA A 165 16.64 2.93 16.35
CA ALA A 165 15.62 3.84 15.87
C ALA A 165 14.51 4.04 16.90
N SER A 166 14.03 5.28 17.04
CA SER A 166 12.91 5.64 17.92
C SER A 166 11.53 5.39 17.30
N ILE A 167 11.48 5.16 15.99
CA ILE A 167 10.25 4.97 15.21
C ILE A 167 10.37 3.65 14.45
N GLY A 168 9.25 2.92 14.37
CA GLY A 168 9.15 1.73 13.52
C GLY A 168 9.25 2.08 12.03
N HIS A 169 9.55 1.08 11.22
CA HIS A 169 9.66 1.21 9.78
C HIS A 169 8.78 0.17 9.10
N SER A 170 8.23 0.53 7.95
CA SER A 170 7.34 -0.31 7.17
C SER A 170 7.87 -0.42 5.73
N TRP A 171 7.83 -1.63 5.18
CA TRP A 171 8.23 -1.91 3.80
C TRP A 171 7.35 -3.00 3.19
N SER A 172 7.57 -3.29 1.91
CA SER A 172 6.82 -4.32 1.20
C SER A 172 7.59 -5.64 1.20
N ILE A 173 6.85 -6.74 1.37
CA ILE A 173 7.33 -8.08 1.06
C ILE A 173 6.61 -8.53 -0.21
N ILE A 174 7.37 -8.93 -1.22
CA ILE A 174 6.84 -9.42 -2.49
C ILE A 174 7.11 -10.90 -2.63
N LYS A 175 6.23 -11.63 -3.30
CA LYS A 175 6.41 -13.05 -3.59
C LYS A 175 6.54 -13.27 -5.09
N ILE A 176 7.66 -13.85 -5.49
CA ILE A 176 7.97 -14.18 -6.88
C ILE A 176 8.36 -15.64 -6.93
N ASP A 177 7.71 -16.43 -7.79
CA ASP A 177 7.96 -17.86 -7.96
C ASP A 177 7.96 -18.66 -6.63
N GLY A 178 7.10 -18.28 -5.70
CA GLY A 178 6.94 -18.94 -4.39
C GLY A 178 7.96 -18.54 -3.31
N VAL A 179 8.89 -17.63 -3.60
CA VAL A 179 9.89 -17.11 -2.65
C VAL A 179 9.55 -15.66 -2.28
N TYR A 180 9.79 -15.29 -1.03
CA TYR A 180 9.50 -13.96 -0.51
C TYR A 180 10.76 -13.08 -0.46
N TYR A 181 10.59 -11.80 -0.77
CA TYR A 181 11.69 -10.84 -0.87
C TYR A 181 11.31 -9.50 -0.25
N PHE A 182 12.30 -8.83 0.33
CA PHE A 182 12.17 -7.45 0.81
C PHE A 182 12.20 -6.49 -0.37
N ALA A 183 11.28 -5.52 -0.36
CA ALA A 183 11.26 -4.40 -1.29
C ALA A 183 10.87 -3.12 -0.55
N ASP A 184 11.85 -2.22 -0.40
CA ASP A 184 11.68 -0.97 0.36
C ASP A 184 11.91 0.26 -0.53
N PRO A 185 10.84 0.89 -1.06
CA PRO A 185 10.97 2.10 -1.86
C PRO A 185 11.52 3.29 -1.07
N THR A 186 11.35 3.29 0.26
CA THR A 186 11.70 4.42 1.14
C THR A 186 13.21 4.61 1.22
N TYR A 187 13.93 3.53 1.51
CA TYR A 187 15.39 3.59 1.62
C TYR A 187 16.06 3.80 0.26
N GLU A 188 15.40 3.37 -0.81
CA GLU A 188 15.87 3.58 -2.18
C GLU A 188 15.95 5.06 -2.58
N ILE A 189 15.09 5.92 -2.03
CA ILE A 189 15.08 7.38 -2.31
C ILE A 189 16.48 7.97 -2.19
N TYR A 190 17.22 7.58 -1.14
CA TYR A 190 18.54 8.12 -0.82
C TYR A 190 19.69 7.40 -1.55
N TYR A 191 19.41 6.30 -2.24
CA TYR A 191 20.41 5.55 -2.98
C TYR A 191 20.28 5.82 -4.48
N LYS A 192 21.24 6.57 -5.03
CA LYS A 192 21.27 6.95 -6.47
C LYS A 192 19.94 7.56 -6.96
N ASN A 193 19.28 8.35 -6.11
CA ASN A 193 17.99 9.00 -6.39
C ASN A 193 16.89 8.00 -6.82
N GLY A 194 16.75 6.89 -6.10
CA GLY A 194 15.69 5.93 -6.36
C GLY A 194 15.96 4.94 -7.50
N ALA A 195 17.18 4.91 -8.06
CA ALA A 195 17.41 4.35 -9.40
C ALA A 195 18.23 3.05 -9.50
N PHE A 196 18.52 2.35 -8.39
CA PHE A 196 19.53 1.29 -8.39
C PHE A 196 19.03 -0.11 -7.98
N TYR A 197 17.90 -0.23 -7.29
CA TYR A 197 17.40 -1.45 -6.65
C TYR A 197 18.21 -1.90 -5.42
N LYS A 198 18.77 -0.95 -4.65
CA LYS A 198 19.58 -1.27 -3.47
C LYS A 198 18.80 -2.04 -2.40
N TYR A 199 17.51 -1.74 -2.23
CA TYR A 199 16.65 -2.37 -1.21
C TYR A 199 15.49 -3.16 -1.83
N PHE A 200 15.68 -3.67 -3.04
CA PHE A 200 14.70 -4.50 -3.75
C PHE A 200 15.21 -5.92 -3.94
N GLY A 201 14.35 -6.90 -3.72
CA GLY A 201 14.65 -8.29 -4.00
C GLY A 201 15.58 -8.95 -2.98
N MET A 202 15.84 -8.32 -1.83
CA MET A 202 16.75 -8.89 -0.83
C MET A 202 16.10 -10.11 -0.17
N GLY A 203 16.89 -11.17 0.03
CA GLY A 203 16.56 -12.24 0.98
C GLY A 203 16.95 -11.85 2.41
N ILE A 204 16.62 -12.69 3.39
CA ILE A 204 16.88 -12.38 4.81
C ILE A 204 18.36 -12.19 5.11
N LYS A 205 19.25 -13.03 4.57
CA LYS A 205 20.71 -12.90 4.80
C LYS A 205 21.27 -11.57 4.30
N GLU A 206 20.80 -11.09 3.16
CA GLU A 206 21.22 -9.78 2.65
C GLU A 206 20.63 -8.66 3.50
N ARG A 207 19.37 -8.79 3.93
CA ARG A 207 18.73 -7.80 4.81
C ARG A 207 19.47 -7.67 6.14
N GLU A 208 19.84 -8.77 6.78
CA GLU A 208 20.58 -8.76 8.04
C GLU A 208 21.99 -8.21 7.89
N SER A 209 22.61 -8.35 6.70
CA SER A 209 23.93 -7.78 6.42
C SER A 209 23.98 -6.26 6.46
N THR A 210 22.81 -5.57 6.41
CA THR A 210 22.75 -4.12 6.61
C THR A 210 22.89 -3.72 8.08
N ASN A 211 22.84 -4.68 9.01
CA ASN A 211 22.86 -4.48 10.47
C ASN A 211 21.73 -3.58 11.00
N GLU A 212 20.65 -3.43 10.24
CA GLU A 212 19.50 -2.61 10.62
C GLU A 212 18.35 -3.46 11.17
N TYR A 213 18.02 -4.57 10.50
CA TYR A 213 16.88 -5.43 10.82
C TYR A 213 17.32 -6.89 10.91
N TYR A 214 16.67 -7.62 11.81
CA TYR A 214 16.92 -9.03 12.10
C TYR A 214 15.60 -9.78 12.10
N GLU A 215 15.61 -11.05 11.70
CA GLU A 215 14.40 -11.87 11.53
C GLU A 215 13.45 -11.81 12.74
N ASP A 216 13.99 -11.93 13.95
CA ASP A 216 13.19 -11.95 15.19
C ASP A 216 12.47 -10.63 15.50
N ASN A 217 12.85 -9.53 14.84
CA ASN A 217 12.27 -8.20 15.05
C ASN A 217 11.34 -7.78 13.88
N ILE A 218 11.00 -8.70 12.99
CA ILE A 218 10.16 -8.43 11.82
C ILE A 218 8.83 -9.16 11.97
N VAL A 219 7.75 -8.41 11.79
CA VAL A 219 6.39 -8.92 11.73
C VAL A 219 5.84 -8.66 10.32
N ILE A 220 5.23 -9.69 9.74
CA ILE A 220 4.73 -9.67 8.36
C ILE A 220 3.23 -9.99 8.37
N GLY A 221 2.47 -9.21 7.63
CA GLY A 221 1.05 -9.45 7.42
C GLY A 221 0.19 -8.27 7.85
N MET A 222 -0.86 -8.04 7.07
CA MET A 222 -1.75 -6.90 7.25
C MET A 222 -2.95 -7.23 8.14
N TYR A 223 -3.69 -8.31 7.81
CA TYR A 223 -4.90 -8.71 8.53
C TYR A 223 -4.67 -9.84 9.54
N ASP A 224 -3.61 -10.62 9.33
CA ASP A 224 -3.17 -11.73 10.17
C ASP A 224 -1.64 -11.68 10.22
N SER A 225 -1.13 -10.84 11.11
CA SER A 225 0.30 -10.59 11.23
C SER A 225 1.00 -11.72 11.98
N LYS A 226 2.17 -12.11 11.50
CA LYS A 226 2.96 -13.22 12.04
C LYS A 226 4.42 -12.83 12.13
N PRO A 227 5.17 -13.37 13.10
CA PRO A 227 6.62 -13.27 13.08
C PRO A 227 7.18 -13.79 11.74
N MET A 228 8.18 -13.11 11.19
CA MET A 228 8.76 -13.43 9.88
C MET A 228 9.15 -14.91 9.73
N LYS A 229 9.77 -15.49 10.77
CA LYS A 229 10.18 -16.90 10.81
C LYS A 229 9.05 -17.92 10.55
N ASN A 230 7.80 -17.49 10.72
CA ASN A 230 6.60 -18.30 10.50
C ASN A 230 5.86 -17.94 9.19
N TYR A 231 6.41 -17.03 8.38
CA TYR A 231 5.70 -16.48 7.22
C TYR A 231 6.01 -17.23 5.91
N GLY A 232 7.28 -17.46 5.61
CA GLY A 232 7.67 -18.08 4.34
C GLY A 232 9.18 -18.19 4.15
N ASN A 233 9.59 -18.53 2.93
CA ASN A 233 11.01 -18.69 2.55
C ASN A 233 11.60 -17.36 2.03
N PHE A 234 12.70 -16.92 2.64
CA PHE A 234 13.45 -15.70 2.30
C PHE A 234 14.94 -15.98 1.99
N ASP A 235 15.30 -17.23 1.70
CA ASP A 235 16.71 -17.68 1.68
C ASP A 235 17.54 -17.18 0.49
N LYS A 236 16.91 -16.54 -0.49
CA LYS A 236 17.53 -16.13 -1.76
C LYS A 236 17.29 -14.66 -2.04
N ASN A 237 18.20 -14.08 -2.82
CA ASN A 237 17.99 -12.77 -3.42
C ASN A 237 17.35 -12.94 -4.80
N LEU A 238 16.46 -12.01 -5.16
CA LEU A 238 15.85 -11.94 -6.47
C LEU A 238 16.83 -11.25 -7.43
N PRO A 239 17.19 -11.86 -8.57
CA PRO A 239 18.07 -11.22 -9.54
C PRO A 239 17.45 -9.97 -10.16
N ILE A 240 18.22 -8.89 -10.24
CA ILE A 240 17.85 -7.69 -10.99
C ILE A 240 18.00 -7.97 -12.48
N LEU A 241 16.92 -7.78 -13.22
CA LEU A 241 16.84 -8.06 -14.66
C LEU A 241 17.23 -6.80 -15.43
N LYS A 242 18.21 -6.94 -16.34
CA LYS A 242 18.60 -5.88 -17.27
C LYS A 242 17.46 -5.54 -18.23
#